data_AF-A0A924K044-F1
#
_entry.id   AF-A0A924K044-F1
#
_cell.length_a   1.000
_cell.length_b   1.000
_cell.length_c   1.000
_cell.angle_alpha   90.00
_cell.angle_beta   90.00
_cell.angle_gamma   90.00
#
_symmetry.space_group_name_H-M   'P 1'
#
loop_
_entity.id
_entity.type
_entity.pdbx_description
1 polymer ?
#
loop_
_entity_poly.entity_id
_entity_poly.type
_entity_poly.pdbx_seq_one_letter_code
_entity_poly.pdbx_strand_id
1 'polypeptide(L)'
;MHLILLGGAESAGFARDLAELLDEGDELSLVFNTARDMWAHGLKRSPDADYLLTALGKDAPRIPTYSVADDLAGLGAEPSWFRPSDQDIALQLVRTELMQAGFSLTDVTAALVARRGIATRLLPMTDDRVEQHVVTDGPDGSRAIHIEEFLARHADQPVKDVVLVADDWKASGEALEAIETADVIIFGPASLSLTLMSLLRTPGLVEAIAASVAPVVDVRTADTAPESLTAHARDVELLFDLAVRAEPHAAAVLSTARGLV
;
A
#
# COMPACT_ATOMS: atom_id res chain seq x y z
N MET A 1 -4.18 -22.76 -4.96
CA MET A 1 -5.04 -21.61 -5.25
C MET A 1 -4.23 -20.34 -5.07
N HIS A 2 -4.25 -19.43 -6.04
CA HIS A 2 -3.57 -18.14 -5.97
C HIS A 2 -4.57 -17.03 -5.67
N LEU A 3 -4.44 -16.42 -4.49
CA LEU A 3 -5.28 -15.30 -4.06
C LEU A 3 -4.49 -14.00 -4.19
N ILE A 4 -5.13 -12.98 -4.77
CA ILE A 4 -4.59 -11.62 -4.84
C ILE A 4 -5.34 -10.73 -3.89
N LEU A 5 -4.64 -10.09 -2.98
CA LEU A 5 -5.17 -9.08 -2.08
C LEU A 5 -4.71 -7.69 -2.53
N LEU A 6 -5.65 -6.88 -3.02
CA LEU A 6 -5.42 -5.47 -3.30
C LEU A 6 -5.64 -4.70 -2.00
N GLY A 7 -4.60 -4.07 -1.46
CA GLY A 7 -4.65 -3.46 -0.15
C GLY A 7 -3.42 -2.64 0.21
N GLY A 8 -3.12 -2.55 1.49
CA GLY A 8 -2.02 -1.74 2.01
C GLY A 8 -1.69 -2.12 3.44
N ALA A 9 -1.05 -1.21 4.18
CA ALA A 9 -0.70 -1.41 5.59
C ALA A 9 -1.87 -1.95 6.43
N GLU A 10 -3.07 -1.41 6.21
CA GLU A 10 -4.30 -1.75 6.94
C GLU A 10 -4.74 -3.20 6.74
N SER A 11 -4.36 -3.80 5.61
CA SER A 11 -4.69 -5.18 5.27
C SER A 11 -3.72 -6.20 5.88
N ALA A 12 -2.67 -5.77 6.60
CA ALA A 12 -1.64 -6.67 7.12
C ALA A 12 -2.19 -7.75 8.06
N GLY A 13 -3.10 -7.37 8.97
CA GLY A 13 -3.73 -8.33 9.89
C GLY A 13 -4.54 -9.37 9.14
N PHE A 14 -5.38 -8.91 8.20
CA PHE A 14 -6.18 -9.78 7.34
C PHE A 14 -5.32 -10.70 6.48
N ALA A 15 -4.23 -10.19 5.90
CA ALA A 15 -3.31 -10.97 5.09
C ALA A 15 -2.60 -12.06 5.90
N ARG A 16 -2.22 -11.76 7.15
CA ARG A 16 -1.66 -12.75 8.08
C ARG A 16 -2.65 -13.87 8.36
N ASP A 17 -3.86 -13.50 8.78
CA ASP A 17 -4.92 -14.46 9.12
C ASP A 17 -5.30 -15.32 7.92
N LEU A 18 -5.33 -14.74 6.71
CA LEU A 18 -5.59 -15.47 5.48
C LEU A 18 -4.46 -16.45 5.16
N ALA A 19 -3.20 -16.00 5.22
CA ALA A 19 -2.03 -16.85 4.97
C ALA A 19 -1.93 -18.04 5.94
N GLU A 20 -2.38 -17.89 7.19
CA GLU A 20 -2.41 -18.99 8.18
C GLU A 20 -3.46 -20.07 7.87
N LEU A 21 -4.47 -19.76 7.05
CA LEU A 21 -5.57 -20.66 6.70
C LEU A 21 -5.41 -21.36 5.34
N LEU A 22 -4.40 -20.96 4.57
CA LEU A 22 -4.12 -21.51 3.25
C LEU A 22 -3.57 -22.94 3.32
N ASP A 23 -3.97 -23.77 2.35
CA ASP A 23 -3.47 -25.14 2.24
C ASP A 23 -2.06 -25.17 1.66
N GLU A 24 -1.37 -26.31 1.78
CA GLU A 24 -0.07 -26.50 1.14
C GLU A 24 -0.20 -26.37 -0.39
N GLY A 25 0.55 -25.44 -0.98
CA GLY A 25 0.48 -25.13 -2.42
C GLY A 25 -0.49 -24.00 -2.79
N ASP A 26 -1.20 -23.44 -1.82
CA ASP A 26 -1.88 -22.15 -1.99
C ASP A 26 -0.90 -20.98 -1.83
N GLU A 27 -1.15 -19.90 -2.57
CA GLU A 27 -0.31 -18.71 -2.58
C GLU A 27 -1.15 -17.46 -2.31
N LEU A 28 -0.61 -16.54 -1.52
CA LEU A 28 -1.19 -15.21 -1.29
C LEU A 28 -0.20 -14.14 -1.76
N SER A 29 -0.63 -13.36 -2.75
CA SER A 29 0.06 -12.12 -3.13
C SER A 29 -0.74 -10.91 -2.65
N LEU A 30 -0.04 -9.92 -2.10
CA LEU A 30 -0.63 -8.65 -1.68
C LEU A 30 -0.02 -7.53 -2.52
N VAL A 31 -0.85 -6.88 -3.34
CA VAL A 31 -0.46 -5.69 -4.11
C VAL A 31 -0.73 -4.46 -3.25
N PHE A 32 0.33 -3.75 -2.86
CA PHE A 32 0.26 -2.61 -1.96
C PHE A 32 0.44 -1.27 -2.68
N ASN A 33 -0.19 -0.24 -2.11
CA ASN A 33 -0.12 1.12 -2.59
C ASN A 33 1.30 1.71 -2.39
N THR A 34 1.88 2.25 -3.46
CA THR A 34 3.16 3.00 -3.41
C THR A 34 2.97 4.51 -3.55
N ALA A 35 1.76 5.03 -3.73
CA ALA A 35 1.53 6.47 -3.87
C ALA A 35 1.77 7.26 -2.57
N ARG A 36 1.97 6.60 -1.43
CA ARG A 36 2.35 7.25 -0.16
C ARG A 36 3.87 7.29 0.05
N ASP A 37 4.60 6.72 -0.88
CA ASP A 37 6.05 6.69 -0.86
C ASP A 37 6.63 8.09 -1.01
N MET A 38 7.75 8.35 -0.34
CA MET A 38 8.41 9.66 -0.43
C MET A 38 9.91 9.54 -0.22
N TRP A 39 10.62 10.59 -0.61
CA TRP A 39 12.01 10.80 -0.23
C TRP A 39 12.08 11.82 0.91
N ALA A 40 12.67 11.42 2.04
CA ALA A 40 12.90 12.29 3.18
C ALA A 40 14.31 12.07 3.73
N HIS A 41 15.04 13.16 4.02
CA HIS A 41 16.43 13.10 4.51
C HIS A 41 17.37 12.22 3.66
N GLY A 42 17.14 12.16 2.35
CA GLY A 42 17.92 11.34 1.41
C GLY A 42 17.57 9.84 1.41
N LEU A 43 16.56 9.42 2.16
CA LEU A 43 16.12 8.03 2.26
C LEU A 43 14.78 7.81 1.55
N LYS A 44 14.66 6.67 0.87
CA LYS A 44 13.42 6.21 0.26
C LYS A 44 12.53 5.54 1.32
N ARG A 45 11.41 6.18 1.62
CA ARG A 45 10.34 5.66 2.47
C ARG A 45 9.25 5.01 1.63
N SER A 46 8.69 3.92 2.13
CA SER A 46 7.47 3.31 1.59
C SER A 46 6.59 2.87 2.76
N PRO A 47 5.62 3.70 3.20
CA PRO A 47 4.91 3.49 4.47
C PRO A 47 4.18 2.14 4.53
N ASP A 48 3.54 1.78 3.43
CA ASP A 48 2.78 0.55 3.32
C ASP A 48 3.72 -0.67 3.31
N ALA A 49 4.80 -0.64 2.51
CA ALA A 49 5.80 -1.71 2.52
C ALA A 49 6.48 -1.86 3.89
N ASP A 50 6.87 -0.76 4.52
CA ASP A 50 7.55 -0.74 5.82
C ASP A 50 6.67 -1.38 6.90
N TYR A 51 5.39 -1.01 6.91
CA TYR A 51 4.43 -1.59 7.84
C TYR A 51 4.18 -3.07 7.55
N LEU A 52 3.97 -3.46 6.29
CA LEU A 52 3.72 -4.85 5.90
C LEU A 52 4.91 -5.77 6.24
N LEU A 53 6.14 -5.32 5.97
CA LEU A 53 7.37 -6.06 6.30
C LEU A 53 7.52 -6.28 7.80
N THR A 54 7.09 -5.30 8.61
CA THR A 54 7.13 -5.39 10.07
C THR A 54 6.01 -6.28 10.60
N ALA A 55 4.78 -6.07 10.12
CA ALA A 55 3.58 -6.75 10.60
C ALA A 55 3.52 -8.22 10.19
N LEU A 56 4.04 -8.60 9.02
CA LEU A 56 4.02 -9.98 8.53
C LEU A 56 5.31 -10.75 8.84
N GLY A 57 6.37 -10.04 9.25
CA GLY A 57 7.65 -10.63 9.61
C GLY A 57 7.56 -11.50 10.88
N LYS A 58 8.46 -12.50 10.97
CA LYS A 58 8.58 -13.39 12.13
C LYS A 58 9.53 -12.87 13.22
N ASP A 59 10.03 -11.65 13.05
CA ASP A 59 10.94 -11.03 14.01
C ASP A 59 10.22 -10.81 15.35
N ALA A 60 10.94 -11.04 16.46
CA ALA A 60 10.41 -10.71 17.78
C ALA A 60 10.11 -9.20 17.86
N PRO A 61 8.97 -8.79 18.45
CA PRO A 61 8.63 -7.39 18.58
C PRO A 61 9.72 -6.66 19.34
N ARG A 62 10.18 -5.54 18.77
CA ARG A 62 11.18 -4.66 19.39
C ARG A 62 10.50 -3.38 19.83
N ILE A 63 10.95 -2.85 20.96
CA ILE A 63 10.52 -1.51 21.39
C ILE A 63 11.16 -0.51 20.43
N PRO A 64 10.37 0.31 19.70
CA PRO A 64 10.92 1.28 18.77
C PRO A 64 11.69 2.36 19.53
N THR A 65 12.83 2.76 18.97
CA THR A 65 13.66 3.87 19.45
C THR A 65 13.69 4.97 18.39
N TYR A 66 14.05 6.20 18.75
CA TYR A 66 13.89 7.38 17.89
C TYR A 66 15.09 8.33 17.96
N SER A 67 16.26 7.83 18.36
CA SER A 67 17.42 8.70 18.60
C SER A 67 17.83 9.47 17.35
N VAL A 68 17.78 8.83 16.18
CA VAL A 68 18.12 9.53 14.93
C VAL A 68 17.10 10.62 14.60
N ALA A 69 15.81 10.36 14.82
CA ALA A 69 14.77 11.35 14.56
C ALA A 69 14.86 12.54 15.54
N ASP A 70 15.18 12.27 16.80
CA ASP A 70 15.38 13.32 17.81
C ASP A 70 16.62 14.19 17.49
N ASP A 71 17.71 13.59 17.00
CA ASP A 71 18.90 14.32 16.53
C ASP A 71 18.61 15.15 15.26
N LEU A 72 17.87 14.60 14.31
CA LEU A 72 17.43 15.33 13.11
C LEU A 72 16.60 16.57 13.48
N ALA A 73 15.69 16.45 14.45
CA ALA A 73 14.94 17.57 14.98
C ALA A 73 15.85 18.60 15.67
N GLY A 74 16.84 18.14 16.45
CA GLY A 74 17.84 19.00 17.10
C GLY A 74 18.69 19.81 16.10
N LEU A 75 18.92 19.26 14.90
CA LEU A 75 19.61 19.93 13.80
C LEU A 75 18.71 20.86 12.97
N GLY A 76 17.39 20.86 13.21
CA GLY A 76 16.42 21.61 12.42
C GLY A 76 16.20 21.05 11.01
N ALA A 77 16.37 19.74 10.82
CA ALA A 77 16.10 19.10 9.53
C ALA A 77 14.59 19.04 9.26
N GLU A 78 14.19 19.39 8.04
CA GLU A 78 12.81 19.25 7.55
C GLU A 78 12.69 17.98 6.67
N PRO A 79 11.53 17.31 6.63
CA PRO A 79 10.30 17.65 7.36
C PRO A 79 10.31 17.27 8.85
N SER A 80 9.99 18.21 9.74
CA SER A 80 9.97 18.01 11.21
C SER A 80 8.82 17.14 11.71
N TRP A 81 7.77 16.96 10.90
CA TRP A 81 6.66 16.05 11.18
C TRP A 81 7.00 14.58 10.88
N PHE A 82 8.12 14.35 10.18
CA PHE A 82 8.60 13.01 9.89
C PHE A 82 9.49 12.51 11.03
N ARG A 83 9.00 11.49 11.75
CA ARG A 83 9.68 10.93 12.92
C ARG A 83 9.73 9.40 12.85
N PRO A 84 10.53 8.82 11.93
CA PRO A 84 10.67 7.37 11.80
C PRO A 84 11.37 6.77 13.02
N SER A 85 11.09 5.50 13.33
CA SER A 85 11.88 4.79 14.32
C SER A 85 13.28 4.46 13.78
N ASP A 86 14.24 4.20 14.66
CA ASP A 86 15.59 3.78 14.25
C ASP A 86 15.55 2.46 13.44
N GLN A 87 14.55 1.62 13.71
CA GLN A 87 14.29 0.38 12.97
C GLN A 87 13.78 0.65 11.55
N ASP A 88 12.89 1.64 11.38
CA ASP A 88 12.43 2.08 10.06
C ASP A 88 13.57 2.67 9.25
N ILE A 89 14.44 3.46 9.88
CA ILE A 89 15.62 4.04 9.23
C ILE A 89 16.56 2.93 8.74
N ALA A 90 16.78 1.86 9.53
CA ALA A 90 17.58 0.73 9.08
C ALA A 90 17.00 0.07 7.82
N LEU A 91 15.67 -0.06 7.73
CA LEU A 91 14.99 -0.58 6.56
C LEU A 91 15.13 0.35 5.35
N GLN A 92 14.93 1.65 5.57
CA GLN A 92 15.03 2.68 4.54
C GLN A 92 16.45 2.82 3.99
N LEU A 93 17.48 2.66 4.83
CA LEU A 93 18.89 2.63 4.40
C LEU A 93 19.13 1.49 3.40
N VAL A 94 18.75 0.27 3.77
CA VAL A 94 18.92 -0.92 2.91
C VAL A 94 18.13 -0.77 1.61
N ARG A 95 16.88 -0.29 1.68
CA ARG A 95 16.06 -0.04 0.49
C ARG A 95 16.73 0.97 -0.43
N THR A 96 17.16 2.09 0.13
CA THR A 96 17.77 3.19 -0.63
C THR A 96 19.06 2.74 -1.30
N GLU A 97 19.92 2.02 -0.59
CA GLU A 97 21.17 1.48 -1.12
C GLU A 97 20.92 0.56 -2.32
N LEU A 98 19.99 -0.38 -2.21
CA LEU A 98 19.68 -1.31 -3.30
C LEU A 98 19.04 -0.60 -4.50
N MET A 99 18.12 0.34 -4.27
CA MET A 99 17.53 1.12 -5.36
C MET A 99 18.58 1.98 -6.08
N GLN A 100 19.53 2.56 -5.35
CA GLN A 100 20.66 3.28 -5.94
C GLN A 100 21.62 2.36 -6.71
N ALA A 101 21.69 1.07 -6.35
CA ALA A 101 22.42 0.06 -7.10
C ALA A 101 21.68 -0.44 -8.36
N GLY A 102 20.47 0.07 -8.62
CA GLY A 102 19.68 -0.22 -9.83
C GLY A 102 18.62 -1.30 -9.67
N PHE A 103 18.37 -1.79 -8.45
CA PHE A 103 17.27 -2.71 -8.19
C PHE A 103 15.94 -1.97 -8.11
N SER A 104 14.88 -2.59 -8.61
CA SER A 104 13.51 -2.06 -8.53
C SER A 104 12.97 -2.11 -7.10
N LEU A 105 11.85 -1.43 -6.81
CA LEU A 105 11.19 -1.54 -5.52
C LEU A 105 10.64 -2.97 -5.32
N THR A 106 10.21 -3.61 -6.40
CA THR A 106 9.80 -5.02 -6.44
C THR A 106 10.93 -5.95 -6.01
N ASP A 107 12.12 -5.82 -6.60
CA ASP A 107 13.30 -6.62 -6.25
C ASP A 107 13.67 -6.45 -4.77
N VAL A 108 13.71 -5.20 -4.32
CA VAL A 108 14.08 -4.87 -2.94
C VAL A 108 13.06 -5.43 -1.95
N THR A 109 11.78 -5.30 -2.25
CA THR A 109 10.70 -5.83 -1.41
C THR A 109 10.78 -7.35 -1.34
N ALA A 110 10.98 -8.03 -2.47
CA ALA A 110 11.14 -9.48 -2.53
C ALA A 110 12.32 -9.97 -1.68
N ALA A 111 13.47 -9.30 -1.75
CA ALA A 111 14.64 -9.63 -0.95
C ALA A 111 14.37 -9.47 0.57
N LEU A 112 13.65 -8.41 0.96
CA LEU A 112 13.30 -8.15 2.35
C LEU A 112 12.25 -9.14 2.89
N VAL A 113 11.26 -9.50 2.08
CA VAL A 113 10.25 -10.54 2.35
C VAL A 113 10.93 -11.88 2.62
N ALA A 114 11.83 -12.31 1.73
CA ALA A 114 12.57 -13.56 1.87
C ALA A 114 13.41 -13.59 3.15
N ARG A 115 14.14 -12.51 3.44
CA ARG A 115 14.97 -12.39 4.65
C ARG A 115 14.16 -12.48 5.95
N ARG A 116 12.92 -12.01 5.94
CA ARG A 116 12.02 -11.99 7.12
C ARG A 116 11.13 -13.24 7.22
N GLY A 117 11.23 -14.17 6.27
CA GLY A 117 10.46 -15.41 6.25
C GLY A 117 8.95 -15.19 6.17
N ILE A 118 8.54 -14.13 5.48
CA ILE A 118 7.14 -13.75 5.24
C ILE A 118 6.57 -14.70 4.18
N ALA A 119 5.41 -15.30 4.45
CA ALA A 119 4.76 -16.24 3.54
C ALA A 119 4.04 -15.53 2.37
N THR A 120 3.47 -14.35 2.64
CA THR A 120 2.79 -13.52 1.65
C THR A 120 3.80 -12.89 0.67
N ARG A 121 3.55 -13.01 -0.63
CA ARG A 121 4.30 -12.25 -1.64
C ARG A 121 3.84 -10.80 -1.60
N LEU A 122 4.74 -9.87 -1.27
CA LEU A 122 4.42 -8.43 -1.25
C LEU A 122 4.85 -7.78 -2.56
N LEU A 123 3.90 -7.17 -3.26
CA LEU A 123 4.09 -6.59 -4.58
C LEU A 123 3.76 -5.11 -4.56
N PRO A 124 4.71 -4.21 -4.87
CA PRO A 124 4.35 -2.81 -5.06
C PRO A 124 3.44 -2.68 -6.28
N MET A 125 2.46 -1.78 -6.22
CA MET A 125 1.59 -1.53 -7.37
C MET A 125 2.37 -1.03 -8.59
N THR A 126 3.48 -0.32 -8.39
CA THR A 126 4.39 0.17 -9.42
C THR A 126 5.82 0.29 -8.88
N ASP A 127 6.80 0.15 -9.77
CA ASP A 127 8.20 0.50 -9.52
C ASP A 127 8.52 1.96 -9.86
N ASP A 128 7.62 2.63 -10.58
CA ASP A 128 7.76 4.02 -10.96
C ASP A 128 7.40 4.96 -9.81
N ARG A 129 7.90 6.20 -9.87
CA ARG A 129 7.56 7.21 -8.88
C ARG A 129 6.14 7.74 -9.14
N VAL A 130 5.28 7.55 -8.17
CA VAL A 130 3.95 8.17 -8.09
C VAL A 130 3.69 8.59 -6.65
N GLU A 131 3.11 9.78 -6.47
CA GLU A 131 2.85 10.34 -5.15
C GLU A 131 1.43 10.92 -5.08
N GLN A 132 0.64 10.43 -4.13
CA GLN A 132 -0.69 10.95 -3.83
C GLN A 132 -0.57 12.29 -3.12
N HIS A 133 -1.20 13.31 -3.71
CA HIS A 133 -1.23 14.66 -3.20
C HIS A 133 -2.65 15.14 -2.98
N VAL A 134 -2.83 15.95 -1.94
CA VAL A 134 -4.07 16.65 -1.62
C VAL A 134 -3.97 18.07 -2.13
N VAL A 135 -4.91 18.46 -2.99
CA VAL A 135 -5.03 19.85 -3.45
C VAL A 135 -5.89 20.61 -2.45
N THR A 136 -5.35 21.69 -1.91
CA THR A 136 -6.04 22.56 -0.95
C THR A 136 -5.73 24.03 -1.24
N ASP A 137 -6.35 24.94 -0.50
CA ASP A 137 -6.03 26.36 -0.57
C ASP A 137 -4.65 26.66 0.04
N GLY A 138 -3.95 27.59 -0.58
CA GLY A 138 -2.67 28.10 -0.14
C GLY A 138 -2.61 29.63 -0.26
N PRO A 139 -1.54 30.27 0.26
CA PRO A 139 -1.40 31.73 0.27
C PRO A 139 -1.51 32.37 -1.13
N ASP A 140 -0.99 31.71 -2.16
CA ASP A 140 -0.91 32.21 -3.53
C ASP A 140 -1.86 31.46 -4.50
N GLY A 141 -2.86 30.76 -3.96
CA GLY A 141 -3.80 29.92 -4.73
C GLY A 141 -3.72 28.45 -4.33
N SER A 142 -4.26 27.58 -5.18
CA SER A 142 -4.26 26.13 -4.90
C SER A 142 -2.83 25.58 -4.83
N ARG A 143 -2.59 24.72 -3.84
CA ARG A 143 -1.33 23.99 -3.64
C ARG A 143 -1.60 22.51 -3.52
N ALA A 144 -0.67 21.68 -4.01
CA ALA A 144 -0.68 20.23 -3.83
C ALA A 144 0.29 19.85 -2.71
N ILE A 145 -0.17 19.11 -1.71
CA ILE A 145 0.61 18.68 -0.55
C ILE A 145 0.66 17.15 -0.55
N HIS A 146 1.84 16.56 -0.36
CA HIS A 146 2.00 15.12 -0.27
C HIS A 146 1.07 14.56 0.83
N ILE A 147 0.40 13.43 0.58
CA ILE A 147 -0.64 12.90 1.47
C ILE A 147 -0.14 12.68 2.92
N GLU A 148 1.09 12.20 3.09
CA GLU A 148 1.69 12.03 4.42
C GLU A 148 1.85 13.36 5.17
N GLU A 149 2.24 14.45 4.49
CA GLU A 149 2.32 15.76 5.11
C GLU A 149 0.93 16.31 5.41
N PHE A 150 -0.01 16.13 4.48
CA PHE A 150 -1.39 16.57 4.68
C PHE A 150 -2.00 15.92 5.92
N LEU A 151 -1.88 14.61 6.06
CA LEU A 151 -2.38 13.87 7.23
C LEU A 151 -1.68 14.31 8.52
N ALA A 152 -0.38 14.61 8.47
CA ALA A 152 0.38 15.01 9.64
C ALA A 152 0.11 16.46 10.10
N ARG A 153 -0.22 17.38 9.19
CA ARG A 153 -0.22 18.83 9.48
C ARG A 153 -1.44 19.62 9.03
N HIS A 154 -2.24 19.07 8.12
CA HIS A 154 -3.26 19.81 7.39
C HIS A 154 -4.58 19.05 7.28
N ALA A 155 -4.79 17.99 8.07
CA ALA A 155 -5.98 17.15 8.01
C ALA A 155 -7.29 17.92 8.30
N ASP A 156 -7.19 19.09 8.92
CA ASP A 156 -8.29 20.02 9.19
C ASP A 156 -8.60 20.98 8.02
N GLN A 157 -7.75 21.03 6.99
CA GLN A 157 -7.95 21.89 5.83
C GLN A 157 -9.00 21.31 4.86
N PRO A 158 -9.82 22.16 4.21
CA PRO A 158 -10.70 21.72 3.14
C PRO A 158 -9.91 21.10 1.99
N VAL A 159 -10.40 19.96 1.49
CA VAL A 159 -9.86 19.28 0.32
C VAL A 159 -10.60 19.79 -0.91
N LYS A 160 -9.84 20.15 -1.94
CA LYS A 160 -10.37 20.48 -3.26
C LYS A 160 -10.33 19.29 -4.20
N ASP A 161 -9.23 18.53 -4.14
CA ASP A 161 -9.02 17.35 -4.98
C ASP A 161 -7.96 16.43 -4.37
N VAL A 162 -7.93 15.18 -4.84
CA VAL A 162 -6.88 14.20 -4.55
C VAL A 162 -6.32 13.68 -5.87
N VAL A 163 -5.04 13.94 -6.10
CA VAL A 163 -4.36 13.68 -7.37
C VAL A 163 -3.18 12.73 -7.17
N LEU A 164 -2.86 11.96 -8.21
CA LEU A 164 -1.63 11.18 -8.29
C LEU A 164 -0.63 11.96 -9.15
N VAL A 165 0.50 12.34 -8.56
CA VAL A 165 1.56 13.09 -9.23
C VAL A 165 2.62 12.10 -9.70
N ALA A 166 2.77 11.97 -11.01
CA ALA A 166 3.75 11.12 -11.68
C ALA A 166 4.06 11.68 -13.07
N ASP A 167 5.22 11.32 -13.62
CA ASP A 167 5.61 11.66 -15.00
C ASP A 167 5.11 10.57 -15.98
N ASP A 168 5.81 9.44 -16.04
CA ASP A 168 5.40 8.21 -16.74
C ASP A 168 5.43 7.08 -15.71
N TRP A 169 4.33 6.34 -15.61
CA TRP A 169 4.18 5.29 -14.60
C TRP A 169 3.17 4.24 -15.04
N LYS A 170 3.38 3.01 -14.56
CA LYS A 170 2.50 1.86 -14.87
C LYS A 170 2.56 0.83 -13.77
N ALA A 171 1.63 -0.12 -13.79
CA ALA A 171 1.68 -1.26 -12.88
C ALA A 171 3.00 -2.03 -12.98
N SER A 172 3.50 -2.54 -11.86
CA SER A 172 4.65 -3.46 -11.86
C SER A 172 4.29 -4.74 -12.63
N GLY A 173 5.28 -5.33 -13.30
CA GLY A 173 5.06 -6.53 -14.10
C GLY A 173 4.56 -7.70 -13.25
N GLU A 174 5.11 -7.80 -12.04
CA GLU A 174 4.78 -8.82 -11.06
C GLU A 174 3.36 -8.67 -10.50
N ALA A 175 2.87 -7.43 -10.32
CA ALA A 175 1.47 -7.21 -9.93
C ALA A 175 0.51 -7.62 -11.04
N LEU A 176 0.83 -7.31 -12.30
CA LEU A 176 0.03 -7.70 -13.46
C LEU A 176 -0.01 -9.22 -13.64
N GLU A 177 1.15 -9.89 -13.57
CA GLU A 177 1.26 -11.35 -13.63
C GLU A 177 0.46 -12.00 -12.52
N ALA A 178 0.52 -11.44 -11.30
CA ALA A 178 -0.22 -11.98 -10.17
C ALA A 178 -1.74 -11.89 -10.38
N ILE A 179 -2.25 -10.77 -10.92
CA ILE A 179 -3.66 -10.61 -11.27
C ILE A 179 -4.09 -11.55 -12.42
N GLU A 180 -3.25 -11.71 -13.44
CA GLU A 180 -3.53 -12.57 -14.60
C GLU A 180 -3.65 -14.05 -14.20
N THR A 181 -2.82 -14.48 -13.26
CA THR A 181 -2.76 -15.88 -12.77
C THR A 181 -3.60 -16.12 -11.52
N ALA A 182 -4.39 -15.14 -11.09
CA ALA A 182 -5.21 -15.24 -9.90
C ALA A 182 -6.34 -16.25 -10.08
N ASP A 183 -6.57 -17.08 -9.06
CA ASP A 183 -7.82 -17.82 -8.93
C ASP A 183 -8.91 -16.94 -8.30
N VAL A 184 -8.55 -16.00 -7.41
CA VAL A 184 -9.46 -15.04 -6.78
C VAL A 184 -8.78 -13.69 -6.57
N ILE A 185 -9.48 -12.60 -6.89
CA ILE A 185 -9.05 -11.22 -6.59
C ILE A 185 -9.86 -10.68 -5.41
N ILE A 186 -9.19 -10.10 -4.43
CA ILE A 186 -9.79 -9.61 -3.19
C ILE A 186 -9.52 -8.11 -3.07
N PHE A 187 -10.57 -7.30 -3.02
CA PHE A 187 -10.46 -5.93 -2.53
C PHE A 187 -10.43 -5.94 -1.01
N GLY A 188 -9.23 -5.76 -0.46
CA GLY A 188 -8.93 -5.96 0.96
C GLY A 188 -9.58 -4.93 1.89
N PRO A 189 -9.55 -5.19 3.22
CA PRO A 189 -9.90 -4.20 4.21
C PRO A 189 -8.82 -3.12 4.23
N ALA A 190 -9.06 -2.03 3.51
CA ALA A 190 -8.17 -0.88 3.41
C ALA A 190 -8.99 0.40 3.14
N SER A 191 -8.41 1.54 3.45
CA SER A 191 -8.94 2.85 3.09
C SER A 191 -9.16 2.94 1.58
N LEU A 192 -10.38 3.30 1.18
CA LEU A 192 -10.66 3.58 -0.22
C LEU A 192 -9.82 4.77 -0.69
N SER A 193 -9.80 5.84 0.09
CA SER A 193 -9.17 7.12 -0.27
C SER A 193 -7.64 7.10 -0.20
N LEU A 194 -7.04 6.35 0.73
CA LEU A 194 -5.59 6.35 0.95
C LEU A 194 -4.88 5.18 0.28
N THR A 195 -5.62 4.13 -0.11
CA THR A 195 -5.02 2.87 -0.57
C THR A 195 -5.63 2.40 -1.88
N LEU A 196 -6.91 2.02 -1.87
CA LEU A 196 -7.52 1.33 -3.01
C LEU A 196 -7.71 2.25 -4.22
N MET A 197 -8.03 3.53 -4.02
CA MET A 197 -8.15 4.49 -5.12
C MET A 197 -6.83 4.61 -5.89
N SER A 198 -5.69 4.62 -5.21
CA SER A 198 -4.38 4.73 -5.85
C SER A 198 -4.03 3.46 -6.64
N LEU A 199 -4.32 2.29 -6.07
CA LEU A 199 -4.23 1.00 -6.78
C LEU A 199 -5.11 1.02 -8.04
N LEU A 200 -6.39 1.36 -7.90
CA LEU A 200 -7.38 1.37 -8.98
C LEU A 200 -7.20 2.52 -9.98
N ARG A 201 -6.27 3.45 -9.75
CA ARG A 201 -5.86 4.47 -10.73
C ARG A 201 -4.52 4.14 -11.37
N THR A 202 -3.90 3.01 -11.03
CA THR A 202 -2.63 2.57 -11.60
C THR A 202 -2.82 2.07 -13.03
N PRO A 203 -2.14 2.67 -14.03
CA PRO A 203 -2.27 2.26 -15.43
C PRO A 203 -1.93 0.78 -15.62
N GLY A 204 -2.83 0.04 -16.28
CA GLY A 204 -2.71 -1.40 -16.52
C GLY A 204 -3.34 -2.27 -15.45
N LEU A 205 -3.46 -1.80 -14.21
CA LEU A 205 -3.98 -2.62 -13.10
C LEU A 205 -5.47 -2.87 -13.25
N VAL A 206 -6.25 -1.83 -13.56
CA VAL A 206 -7.70 -1.95 -13.77
C VAL A 206 -8.03 -2.78 -15.00
N GLU A 207 -7.29 -2.57 -16.09
CA GLU A 207 -7.45 -3.34 -17.31
C GLU A 207 -7.18 -4.82 -17.06
N ALA A 208 -6.15 -5.16 -16.26
CA ALA A 208 -5.86 -6.53 -15.88
C ALA A 208 -6.96 -7.15 -15.02
N ILE A 209 -7.49 -6.42 -14.02
CA ILE A 209 -8.60 -6.89 -13.19
C ILE A 209 -9.86 -7.12 -14.04
N ALA A 210 -10.19 -6.20 -14.94
CA ALA A 210 -11.37 -6.30 -15.81
C ALA A 210 -11.24 -7.40 -16.87
N ALA A 211 -10.03 -7.71 -17.32
CA ALA A 211 -9.76 -8.80 -18.25
C ALA A 211 -9.67 -10.18 -17.57
N SER A 212 -9.46 -10.21 -16.25
CA SER A 212 -9.36 -11.45 -15.49
C SER A 212 -10.70 -12.19 -15.46
N VAL A 213 -10.63 -13.52 -15.55
CA VAL A 213 -11.79 -14.40 -15.33
C VAL A 213 -11.97 -14.75 -13.85
N ALA A 214 -11.02 -14.36 -13.00
CA ALA A 214 -11.07 -14.61 -11.58
C ALA A 214 -12.26 -13.88 -10.94
N PRO A 215 -13.05 -14.56 -10.09
CA PRO A 215 -14.04 -13.89 -9.26
C PRO A 215 -13.40 -12.81 -8.38
N VAL A 216 -14.11 -11.69 -8.25
CA VAL A 216 -13.71 -10.59 -7.36
C VAL A 216 -14.51 -10.65 -6.07
N VAL A 217 -13.82 -10.63 -4.94
CA VAL A 217 -14.43 -10.59 -3.60
C VAL A 217 -14.14 -9.23 -2.96
N ASP A 218 -15.19 -8.57 -2.50
CA ASP A 218 -15.07 -7.28 -1.84
C ASP A 218 -15.25 -7.42 -0.32
N VAL A 219 -14.19 -7.10 0.43
CA VAL A 219 -14.15 -7.17 1.90
C VAL A 219 -13.71 -5.82 2.51
N ARG A 220 -13.86 -4.74 1.75
CA ARG A 220 -13.47 -3.39 2.20
C ARG A 220 -14.14 -3.01 3.52
N THR A 221 -13.44 -2.29 4.38
CA THR A 221 -13.99 -1.72 5.61
C THR A 221 -14.39 -0.26 5.42
N ALA A 222 -14.90 0.37 6.47
CA ALA A 222 -15.07 1.82 6.47
C ALA A 222 -13.72 2.51 6.20
N ASP A 223 -13.77 3.63 5.48
CA ASP A 223 -12.58 4.41 5.17
C ASP A 223 -12.02 5.03 6.47
N THR A 224 -10.70 4.91 6.65
CA THR A 224 -9.97 5.43 7.81
C THR A 224 -9.45 6.85 7.60
N ALA A 225 -9.58 7.38 6.37
CA ALA A 225 -9.20 8.75 6.05
C ALA A 225 -10.15 9.77 6.72
N PRO A 226 -9.67 10.98 7.02
CA PRO A 226 -10.53 12.12 7.35
C PRO A 226 -11.70 12.29 6.36
N GLU A 227 -12.87 12.70 6.86
CA GLU A 227 -14.08 12.87 6.04
C GLU A 227 -13.87 13.82 4.85
N SER A 228 -12.99 14.82 5.01
CA SER A 228 -12.61 15.74 3.93
C SER A 228 -11.96 15.02 2.74
N LEU A 229 -11.29 13.88 2.93
CA LEU A 229 -10.70 13.09 1.86
C LEU A 229 -11.69 12.09 1.25
N THR A 230 -12.54 11.47 2.08
CA THR A 230 -13.44 10.39 1.62
C THR A 230 -14.46 10.85 0.58
N ALA A 231 -14.84 12.13 0.60
CA ALA A 231 -15.72 12.72 -0.40
C ALA A 231 -15.13 12.69 -1.83
N HIS A 232 -13.80 12.60 -1.97
CA HIS A 232 -13.08 12.69 -3.25
C HIS A 232 -12.64 11.34 -3.84
N ALA A 233 -12.96 10.22 -3.17
CA ALA A 233 -12.53 8.88 -3.59
C ALA A 233 -13.60 8.11 -4.41
N ARG A 234 -14.65 8.78 -4.89
CA ARG A 234 -15.87 8.13 -5.42
C ARG A 234 -15.78 7.60 -6.85
N ASP A 235 -14.78 8.03 -7.63
CA ASP A 235 -14.73 7.71 -9.07
C ASP A 235 -14.28 6.26 -9.38
N VAL A 236 -13.85 5.49 -8.37
CA VAL A 236 -13.38 4.10 -8.55
C VAL A 236 -14.44 3.05 -8.17
N GLU A 237 -15.70 3.46 -7.94
CA GLU A 237 -16.74 2.57 -7.41
C GLU A 237 -17.22 1.48 -8.39
N LEU A 238 -17.06 1.69 -9.70
CA LEU A 238 -17.58 0.82 -10.76
C LEU A 238 -17.01 -0.61 -10.74
N LEU A 239 -15.79 -0.79 -10.23
CA LEU A 239 -15.18 -2.13 -10.13
C LEU A 239 -15.77 -2.96 -8.99
N PHE A 240 -16.40 -2.32 -8.00
CA PHE A 240 -17.02 -3.03 -6.88
C PHE A 240 -18.37 -3.64 -7.25
N ASP A 241 -19.04 -3.12 -8.28
CA ASP A 241 -20.30 -3.67 -8.78
C ASP A 241 -20.12 -5.10 -9.34
N LEU A 242 -18.89 -5.47 -9.72
CA LEU A 242 -18.53 -6.80 -10.19
C LEU A 242 -18.23 -7.79 -9.05
N ALA A 243 -18.14 -7.32 -7.80
CA ALA A 243 -17.61 -8.10 -6.70
C ALA A 243 -18.70 -8.78 -5.86
N VAL A 244 -18.41 -10.01 -5.43
CA VAL A 244 -19.19 -10.68 -4.38
C VAL A 244 -18.77 -10.11 -3.03
N ARG A 245 -19.70 -9.49 -2.34
CA ARG A 245 -19.45 -8.93 -1.01
C ARG A 245 -19.30 -10.04 0.02
N ALA A 246 -18.27 -9.97 0.85
CA ALA A 246 -18.05 -10.88 1.98
C ALA A 246 -17.72 -10.11 3.27
N GLU A 247 -17.95 -10.75 4.41
CA GLU A 247 -17.50 -10.22 5.71
C GLU A 247 -15.97 -10.15 5.75
N PRO A 248 -15.37 -9.12 6.37
CA PRO A 248 -13.92 -8.92 6.43
C PRO A 248 -13.26 -9.87 7.45
N HIS A 249 -13.51 -11.16 7.31
CA HIS A 249 -12.96 -12.24 8.13
C HIS A 249 -12.30 -13.28 7.23
N ALA A 250 -11.00 -13.55 7.46
CA ALA A 250 -10.20 -14.41 6.59
C ALA A 250 -10.84 -15.77 6.29
N ALA A 251 -11.43 -16.43 7.28
CA ALA A 251 -12.11 -17.71 7.10
C ALA A 251 -13.37 -17.61 6.22
N ALA A 252 -14.16 -16.54 6.36
CA ALA A 252 -15.35 -16.32 5.55
C ALA A 252 -14.98 -16.03 4.09
N VAL A 253 -13.92 -15.22 3.89
CA VAL A 253 -13.39 -14.90 2.56
C VAL A 253 -12.82 -16.14 1.90
N LEU A 254 -12.03 -16.95 2.61
CA LEU A 254 -11.47 -18.19 2.07
C LEU A 254 -12.57 -19.21 1.73
N SER A 255 -13.62 -19.31 2.55
CA SER A 255 -14.77 -20.15 2.21
C SER A 255 -15.50 -19.65 0.96
N THR A 256 -15.60 -18.34 0.78
CA THR A 256 -16.24 -17.72 -0.39
C THR A 256 -15.38 -17.98 -1.63
N ALA A 257 -14.08 -17.72 -1.55
CA ALA A 257 -13.09 -17.98 -2.58
C ALA A 257 -13.15 -19.42 -3.09
N ARG A 258 -13.08 -20.41 -2.18
CA ARG A 258 -13.18 -21.84 -2.51
C ARG A 258 -14.52 -22.26 -3.12
N GLY A 259 -15.58 -21.47 -2.94
CA GLY A 259 -16.88 -21.73 -3.55
C GLY A 259 -17.03 -21.16 -4.96
N LEU A 260 -16.14 -20.25 -5.35
CA LEU A 260 -16.15 -19.55 -6.64
C LEU A 260 -15.17 -20.16 -7.66
N VAL A 261 -14.21 -20.97 -7.20
CA VAL A 261 -13.20 -21.69 -7.98
C VAL A 261 -13.54 -23.18 -7.99
#